data_AF-A0A8J3K490-F1
#
_entry.id   AF-A0A8J3K490-F1
#
_cell.length_a   1.000
_cell.length_b   1.000
_cell.length_c   1.000
_cell.angle_alpha   90.00
_cell.angle_beta   90.00
_cell.angle_gamma   90.00
#
_symmetry.space_group_name_H-M   'P 1'
#
loop_
_entity.id
_entity.type
_entity.pdbx_description
1 polymer ?
#
loop_
_entity_poly.entity_id
_entity_poly.type
_entity_poly.pdbx_seq_one_letter_code
_entity_poly.pdbx_strand_id
1 'polypeptide(L)'
;MTIGLTALAFARSDEPLGEWWLGLVFFGLFFVAELTGLQFEVRRHGMILTLADVPFLLALAYLPPVTLLIVRLAVYSLAQWRRGTAPVKAAFNIALLGASTAFANLVVVEQGPIQFDDPRSWLVLVVAVLTSVVVAAAGVVGVRSRWSRAGSPRRRWRSPCCRAFWWPASTPPSGSPCC
;
A
#
# COMPACT_ATOMS: atom_id res chain seq x y z
N MET A 1 13.76 2.22 -5.20
CA MET A 1 13.70 3.09 -3.99
C MET A 1 13.26 2.34 -2.75
N THR A 2 12.23 1.48 -2.83
CA THR A 2 11.80 0.61 -1.72
C THR A 2 12.95 -0.21 -1.12
N ILE A 3 13.70 -0.92 -1.95
CA ILE A 3 14.83 -1.79 -1.53
C ILE A 3 15.88 -1.04 -0.67
N GLY A 4 16.19 0.21 -1.00
CA GLY A 4 17.18 1.01 -0.26
C GLY A 4 16.68 1.46 1.12
N LEU A 5 15.39 1.80 1.22
CA LEU A 5 14.73 2.10 2.49
C LEU A 5 14.56 0.85 3.35
N THR A 6 14.25 -0.30 2.74
CA THR A 6 14.24 -1.58 3.46
C THR A 6 15.61 -1.97 3.96
N ALA A 7 16.66 -1.75 3.16
CA ALA A 7 18.05 -2.03 3.56
C ALA A 7 18.50 -1.13 4.72
N LEU A 8 18.08 0.14 4.73
CA LEU A 8 18.33 1.05 5.86
C LEU A 8 17.58 0.65 7.12
N ALA A 9 16.32 0.21 7.00
CA ALA A 9 15.58 -0.36 8.12
C ALA A 9 16.25 -1.65 8.62
N PHE A 10 16.73 -2.50 7.71
CA PHE A 10 17.44 -3.74 8.00
C PHE A 10 18.76 -3.50 8.76
N ALA A 11 19.49 -2.43 8.42
CA ALA A 11 20.74 -2.07 9.06
C ALA A 11 20.58 -1.52 10.50
N ARG A 12 19.35 -1.17 10.91
CA ARG A 12 19.08 -0.48 12.18
C ARG A 12 18.29 -1.33 13.19
N SER A 13 17.91 -2.56 12.84
CA SER A 13 17.14 -3.47 13.69
C SER A 13 17.94 -4.73 14.04
N ASP A 14 18.09 -5.01 15.34
CA ASP A 14 18.92 -6.11 15.87
C ASP A 14 18.34 -7.52 15.59
N GLU A 15 17.03 -7.67 15.37
CA GLU A 15 16.37 -8.93 14.98
C GLU A 15 15.37 -8.71 13.81
N PRO A 16 15.84 -8.65 12.56
CA PRO A 16 15.02 -8.21 11.42
C PRO A 16 14.03 -9.27 10.91
N LEU A 17 14.21 -10.55 11.27
CA LEU A 17 13.44 -11.68 10.78
C LEU A 17 12.98 -12.53 11.97
N GLY A 18 11.70 -12.42 12.32
CA GLY A 18 11.13 -13.11 13.48
C GLY A 18 9.62 -13.28 13.37
N GLU A 19 9.10 -14.22 14.15
CA GLU A 19 7.67 -14.41 14.42
C GLU A 19 6.81 -14.70 13.18
N TRP A 20 7.27 -15.63 12.35
CA TRP A 20 6.53 -16.11 11.17
C TRP A 20 5.10 -16.56 11.47
N TRP A 21 4.83 -17.05 12.69
CA TRP A 21 3.49 -17.42 13.14
C TRP A 21 2.57 -16.18 13.24
N LEU A 22 3.04 -15.07 13.83
CA LEU A 22 2.33 -13.79 13.82
C LEU A 22 2.20 -13.27 12.38
N GLY A 23 3.25 -13.43 11.57
CA GLY A 23 3.22 -13.15 10.14
C GLY A 23 2.03 -13.81 9.43
N LEU A 24 1.77 -15.09 9.69
CA LEU A 24 0.63 -15.83 9.13
C LEU A 24 -0.73 -15.33 9.65
N VAL A 25 -0.83 -14.99 10.93
CA VAL A 25 -2.07 -14.42 11.51
C VAL A 25 -2.39 -13.09 10.84
N PHE A 26 -1.41 -12.19 10.75
CA PHE A 26 -1.58 -10.90 10.09
C PHE A 26 -1.78 -11.05 8.58
N PHE A 27 -1.19 -12.06 7.94
CA PHE A 27 -1.47 -12.38 6.54
C PHE A 27 -2.97 -12.65 6.33
N GLY A 28 -3.57 -13.50 7.18
CA GLY A 28 -5.01 -13.75 7.15
C GLY A 28 -5.83 -12.48 7.40
N LEU A 29 -5.43 -11.69 8.39
CA LEU A 29 -6.12 -10.45 8.77
C LEU A 29 -6.11 -9.42 7.63
N PHE A 30 -4.94 -9.21 7.01
CA PHE A 30 -4.80 -8.36 5.83
C PHE A 30 -5.60 -8.89 4.65
N PHE A 31 -5.61 -10.20 4.44
CA PHE A 31 -6.36 -10.80 3.33
C PHE A 31 -7.86 -10.56 3.50
N VAL A 32 -8.40 -10.75 4.71
CA VAL A 32 -9.81 -10.46 5.01
C VAL A 32 -10.11 -8.97 4.88
N ALA A 33 -9.23 -8.09 5.36
CA ALA A 33 -9.39 -6.64 5.22
C ALA A 33 -9.38 -6.18 3.75
N GLU A 34 -8.52 -6.76 2.94
CA GLU A 34 -8.43 -6.48 1.51
C GLU A 34 -9.66 -7.03 0.75
N LEU A 35 -10.22 -8.15 1.19
CA LEU A 35 -11.46 -8.69 0.65
C LEU A 35 -12.68 -7.84 0.96
N THR A 36 -12.72 -7.25 2.15
CA THR A 36 -13.87 -6.46 2.60
C THR A 36 -13.90 -5.07 1.96
N GLY A 37 -12.76 -4.49 1.58
CA GLY A 37 -12.70 -3.32 0.69
C GLY A 37 -13.54 -2.11 1.13
N LEU A 38 -13.89 -2.00 2.41
CA LEU A 38 -14.68 -0.88 2.93
C LEU A 38 -13.81 0.37 2.94
N GLN A 39 -14.10 1.27 2.01
CA GLN A 39 -13.52 2.61 1.95
C GLN A 39 -14.51 3.55 2.62
N PHE A 40 -14.17 4.00 3.83
CA PHE A 40 -14.97 5.01 4.51
C PHE A 40 -14.56 6.39 3.99
N GLU A 41 -15.33 6.92 3.04
CA GLU A 41 -15.17 8.28 2.54
C GLU A 41 -15.98 9.24 3.43
N VAL A 42 -15.31 9.86 4.40
CA VAL A 42 -15.95 10.88 5.25
C VAL A 42 -16.08 12.16 4.44
N ARG A 43 -17.23 12.38 3.79
CA ARG A 43 -17.56 13.51 2.89
C ARG A 43 -17.13 14.93 3.34
N ARG A 44 -16.76 15.14 4.61
CA ARG A 44 -16.38 16.45 5.17
C ARG A 44 -14.86 16.66 5.33
N HIS A 45 -14.07 15.60 5.31
CA HIS A 45 -12.61 15.62 5.29
C HIS A 45 -12.20 14.48 4.35
N GLY A 46 -11.63 14.78 3.17
CA GLY A 46 -11.30 13.78 2.12
C GLY A 46 -10.19 12.78 2.50
N MET A 47 -10.20 12.25 3.71
CA MET A 47 -9.39 11.13 4.15
C MET A 47 -10.12 9.84 3.80
N ILE A 48 -9.48 9.04 2.95
CA ILE A 48 -9.91 7.67 2.66
C ILE A 48 -9.26 6.80 3.74
N LEU A 49 -10.01 6.48 4.79
CA LEU A 49 -9.60 5.46 5.76
C LEU A 49 -10.12 4.12 5.26
N THR A 50 -9.22 3.14 5.15
CA THR A 50 -9.55 1.80 4.71
C THR A 50 -9.58 0.85 5.89
N LEU A 51 -10.37 -0.22 5.79
CA LEU A 51 -10.35 -1.26 6.81
C LEU A 51 -8.97 -1.94 6.94
N ALA A 52 -8.13 -1.86 5.90
CA ALA A 52 -6.75 -2.37 5.89
C ALA A 52 -5.78 -1.53 6.75
N ASP A 53 -6.16 -0.32 7.18
CA ASP A 53 -5.31 0.53 8.02
C ASP A 53 -5.28 0.07 9.48
N VAL A 54 -6.39 -0.50 9.99
CA VAL A 54 -6.47 -1.08 11.33
C VAL A 54 -5.50 -2.26 11.53
N PRO A 55 -5.52 -3.31 10.70
CA PRO A 55 -4.55 -4.40 10.81
C PRO A 55 -3.14 -3.92 10.48
N PHE A 56 -2.97 -2.86 9.69
CA PHE A 56 -1.64 -2.29 9.45
C PHE A 56 -1.05 -1.63 10.69
N LEU A 57 -1.85 -0.85 11.43
CA LEU A 57 -1.43 -0.24 12.69
C LEU A 57 -1.00 -1.31 13.69
N LEU A 58 -1.82 -2.36 13.86
CA LEU A 58 -1.50 -3.50 14.71
C LEU A 58 -0.25 -4.24 14.23
N ALA A 59 -0.11 -4.49 12.94
CA ALA A 59 1.08 -5.14 12.40
C ALA A 59 2.34 -4.31 12.70
N LEU A 60 2.27 -2.99 12.60
CA LEU A 60 3.40 -2.10 12.89
C LEU A 60 3.83 -2.17 14.38
N ALA A 61 2.88 -2.48 15.28
CA ALA A 61 3.13 -2.60 16.72
C ALA A 61 3.68 -3.98 17.11
N TYR A 62 3.25 -5.04 16.42
CA TYR A 62 3.52 -6.43 16.79
C TYR A 62 4.52 -7.16 15.89
N LEU A 63 4.77 -6.71 14.66
CA LEU A 63 5.65 -7.41 13.72
C LEU A 63 6.97 -6.68 13.46
N PRO A 64 8.06 -7.43 13.21
CA PRO A 64 9.27 -6.89 12.64
C PRO A 64 9.00 -6.19 11.29
N PRO A 65 9.70 -5.09 10.99
CA PRO A 65 9.44 -4.24 9.82
C PRO A 65 9.57 -4.98 8.48
N VAL A 66 10.45 -6.00 8.42
CA VAL A 66 10.68 -6.81 7.22
C VAL A 66 9.59 -7.85 7.04
N THR A 67 9.23 -8.58 8.09
CA THR A 67 8.13 -9.57 8.07
C THR A 67 6.83 -8.91 7.62
N LEU A 68 6.53 -7.72 8.16
CA LEU A 68 5.36 -6.94 7.78
C LEU A 68 5.36 -6.63 6.28
N LEU A 69 6.49 -6.16 5.73
CA LEU A 69 6.60 -5.81 4.32
C LEU A 69 6.37 -7.02 3.42
N ILE A 70 6.98 -8.16 3.74
CA ILE A 70 6.84 -9.40 2.97
C ILE A 70 5.38 -9.85 2.97
N VAL A 71 4.77 -9.93 4.16
CA VAL A 71 3.37 -10.34 4.33
C VAL A 71 2.44 -9.40 3.56
N ARG A 72 2.61 -8.09 3.70
CA ARG A 72 1.73 -7.11 3.06
C ARG A 72 1.87 -7.12 1.54
N LEU A 73 3.10 -7.24 1.02
CA LEU A 73 3.33 -7.38 -0.42
C LEU A 73 2.74 -8.68 -0.97
N ALA A 74 2.85 -9.79 -0.23
CA ALA A 74 2.28 -11.07 -0.63
C ALA A 74 0.75 -11.03 -0.69
N VAL A 75 0.10 -10.52 0.36
CA VAL A 75 -1.37 -10.37 0.40
C VAL A 75 -1.85 -9.45 -0.71
N TYR A 76 -1.20 -8.30 -0.89
CA TYR A 76 -1.62 -7.34 -1.90
C TYR A 76 -1.43 -7.89 -3.31
N SER A 77 -0.31 -8.56 -3.58
CA SER A 77 -0.07 -9.21 -4.87
C SER A 77 -1.11 -10.29 -5.16
N LEU A 78 -1.45 -11.10 -4.15
CA LEU A 78 -2.51 -12.11 -4.26
C LEU A 78 -3.89 -11.47 -4.51
N ALA A 79 -4.20 -10.38 -3.82
CA ALA A 79 -5.45 -9.65 -4.02
C ALA A 79 -5.54 -9.01 -5.41
N GLN A 80 -4.45 -8.41 -5.91
CA GLN A 80 -4.38 -7.85 -7.27
C GLN A 80 -4.53 -8.96 -8.33
N TRP A 81 -3.86 -10.10 -8.12
CA TRP A 81 -4.00 -11.28 -8.98
C TRP A 81 -5.44 -11.76 -9.04
N ARG A 82 -6.10 -11.91 -7.87
CA ARG A 82 -7.51 -12.31 -7.80
C ARG A 82 -8.46 -11.31 -8.45
N ARG A 83 -8.13 -10.01 -8.40
CA ARG A 83 -8.92 -8.94 -9.01
C ARG A 83 -8.68 -8.79 -10.52
N GLY A 84 -7.71 -9.50 -11.11
CA GLY A 84 -7.43 -9.45 -12.55
C GLY A 84 -6.99 -8.06 -13.04
N THR A 85 -6.30 -7.30 -12.20
CA THR A 85 -5.88 -5.93 -12.52
C THR A 85 -4.82 -5.91 -13.62
N ALA A 86 -4.87 -4.92 -14.53
CA ALA A 86 -3.87 -4.76 -15.58
C ALA A 86 -2.44 -4.71 -15.00
N PRO A 87 -1.45 -5.39 -15.64
CA PRO A 87 -0.12 -5.61 -15.06
C PRO A 87 0.63 -4.31 -14.76
N VAL A 88 0.46 -3.28 -15.60
CA VAL A 88 1.06 -1.95 -15.40
C VAL A 88 0.49 -1.26 -14.16
N LYS A 89 -0.81 -1.41 -13.90
CA LYS A 89 -1.48 -0.84 -12.72
C LYS A 89 -1.06 -1.56 -11.45
N ALA A 90 -1.00 -2.90 -11.52
CA ALA A 90 -0.55 -3.73 -10.41
C ALA A 90 0.90 -3.37 -10.03
N ALA A 91 1.82 -3.28 -10.99
CA ALA A 91 3.22 -2.93 -10.73
C ALA A 91 3.37 -1.55 -10.07
N PHE A 92 2.65 -0.54 -10.56
CA PHE A 92 2.66 0.80 -9.95
C PHE A 92 2.12 0.77 -8.52
N ASN A 93 0.98 0.11 -8.31
CA ASN A 93 0.36 0.04 -6.99
C ASN A 93 1.21 -0.74 -5.99
N ILE A 94 1.84 -1.84 -6.41
CA ILE A 94 2.76 -2.61 -5.57
C ILE A 94 3.98 -1.77 -5.19
N ALA A 95 4.56 -1.03 -6.14
CA ALA A 95 5.69 -0.15 -5.87
C ALA A 95 5.31 1.00 -4.92
N LEU A 96 4.13 1.60 -5.11
CA LEU A 96 3.62 2.67 -4.27
C LEU A 96 3.30 2.18 -2.86
N LEU A 97 2.66 1.00 -2.74
CA LEU A 97 2.40 0.35 -1.47
C LEU A 97 3.71 0.10 -0.72
N GLY A 98 4.69 -0.53 -1.39
CA GLY A 98 6.00 -0.79 -0.81
C GLY A 98 6.74 0.48 -0.37
N ALA A 99 6.56 1.59 -1.09
CA ALA A 99 7.15 2.87 -0.69
C ALA A 99 6.46 3.42 0.57
N SER A 100 5.13 3.44 0.61
CA SER A 100 4.37 3.94 1.76
C SER A 100 4.66 3.16 3.05
N THR A 101 4.78 1.83 2.96
CA THR A 101 5.12 0.97 4.09
C THR A 101 6.55 1.17 4.55
N ALA A 102 7.50 1.38 3.63
CA ALA A 102 8.87 1.68 3.98
C ALA A 102 9.01 3.02 4.73
N PHE A 103 8.24 4.04 4.35
CA PHE A 103 8.16 5.30 5.10
C PHE A 103 7.56 5.10 6.50
N ALA A 104 6.49 4.32 6.63
CA ALA A 104 5.91 4.01 7.94
C ALA A 104 6.92 3.31 8.86
N ASN A 105 7.65 2.31 8.34
CA ASN A 105 8.69 1.62 9.07
C ASN A 105 9.81 2.59 9.50
N LEU A 106 10.20 3.53 8.65
CA LEU A 106 11.23 4.51 8.98
C LEU A 106 10.81 5.42 10.14
N VAL A 107 9.54 5.84 10.18
CA VAL A 107 8.99 6.61 11.31
C VAL A 107 9.10 5.83 12.62
N VAL A 108 8.73 4.55 12.61
CA VAL A 108 8.81 3.68 13.81
C VAL A 108 10.25 3.45 14.25
N VAL A 109 11.16 3.16 13.30
CA VAL A 109 12.57 2.92 13.58
C VAL A 109 13.26 4.17 14.14
N GLU A 110 12.88 5.37 13.68
CA GLU A 110 13.43 6.62 14.21
C GLU A 110 12.97 6.91 15.64
N GLN A 111 11.77 6.49 16.03
CA GLN A 111 11.24 6.72 17.37
C GLN A 111 11.84 5.78 18.43
N GLY A 112 12.30 4.59 18.04
CA GLY A 112 12.86 3.59 18.93
C GLY A 112 11.84 2.51 19.37
N PRO A 113 12.21 1.62 20.31
CA PRO A 113 11.41 0.46 20.68
C PRO A 113 10.05 0.87 21.25
N ILE A 114 8.99 0.33 20.67
CA ILE A 114 7.60 0.62 21.04
C ILE A 114 7.28 -0.04 22.38
N GLN A 115 6.97 0.77 23.39
CA GLN A 115 6.47 0.30 24.68
C GLN A 115 4.94 0.40 24.69
N PHE A 116 4.25 -0.71 24.90
CA PHE A 116 2.79 -0.78 24.88
C PHE A 116 2.11 0.01 26.02
N ASP A 117 2.84 0.26 27.09
CA ASP A 117 2.36 0.95 28.30
C ASP A 117 2.32 2.48 28.13
N ASP A 118 2.99 3.04 27.11
CA ASP A 118 3.00 4.48 26.88
C ASP A 118 1.96 4.89 25.82
N PRO A 119 0.98 5.76 26.13
CA PRO A 119 0.05 6.30 25.13
C PRO A 119 0.75 7.06 23.99
N ARG A 120 1.99 7.52 24.18
CA ARG A 120 2.79 8.14 23.11
C ARG A 120 3.13 7.16 21.99
N SER A 121 3.38 5.90 22.31
CA SER A 121 3.63 4.84 21.33
C SER A 121 2.46 4.66 20.37
N TRP A 122 1.24 4.75 20.87
CA TRP A 122 0.03 4.67 20.06
C TRP A 122 -0.12 5.86 19.12
N LEU A 123 0.21 7.07 19.57
CA LEU A 123 0.22 8.26 18.71
C LEU A 123 1.25 8.14 17.59
N VAL A 124 2.44 7.63 17.90
CA VAL A 124 3.51 7.37 16.92
C VAL A 124 3.03 6.41 15.83
N LEU A 125 2.38 5.31 16.21
CA LEU A 125 1.81 4.34 15.27
C LEU A 125 0.76 4.98 14.36
N VAL A 126 -0.14 5.79 14.93
CA VAL A 126 -1.14 6.54 14.16
C VAL A 126 -0.47 7.49 13.16
N VAL A 127 0.56 8.24 13.60
CA VAL A 127 1.32 9.15 12.73
C VAL A 127 2.05 8.40 11.62
N ALA A 128 2.63 7.23 11.90
CA ALA A 128 3.30 6.39 10.91
C ALA A 128 2.30 5.90 9.84
N VAL A 129 1.11 5.46 10.25
CA VAL A 129 0.04 5.04 9.33
C VAL A 129 -0.44 6.23 8.50
N LEU A 130 -0.72 7.38 9.11
CA LEU A 130 -1.13 8.59 8.39
C LEU A 130 -0.09 9.04 7.36
N THR A 131 1.19 8.96 7.72
CA THR A 131 2.31 9.28 6.81
C THR A 131 2.28 8.36 5.60
N SER A 132 2.04 7.06 5.80
CA SER A 132 1.92 6.10 4.70
C SER A 132 0.75 6.42 3.76
N VAL A 133 -0.39 6.83 4.32
CA VAL A 133 -1.59 7.22 3.56
C VAL A 133 -1.31 8.48 2.75
N VAL A 134 -0.66 9.49 3.34
CA VAL A 134 -0.28 10.73 2.65
C VAL A 134 0.71 10.46 1.51
N VAL A 135 1.71 9.61 1.74
CA VAL A 135 2.69 9.22 0.70
C VAL A 135 2.01 8.49 -0.46
N ALA A 136 1.12 7.54 -0.15
CA ALA A 136 0.35 6.83 -1.16
C ALA A 136 -0.55 7.80 -1.95
N ALA A 137 -1.31 8.65 -1.26
CA ALA A 137 -2.17 9.64 -1.89
C ALA A 137 -1.38 10.61 -2.78
N ALA A 138 -0.25 11.13 -2.30
CA ALA A 138 0.64 12.01 -3.04
C ALA A 138 1.19 11.34 -4.31
N GLY A 139 1.55 10.05 -4.25
CA GLY A 139 1.99 9.30 -5.43
C GLY A 139 0.91 9.20 -6.51
N VAL A 140 -0.33 8.86 -6.13
CA VAL A 140 -1.45 8.77 -7.07
C VAL A 140 -1.85 10.15 -7.61
N VAL A 141 -1.91 11.18 -6.75
CA VAL A 141 -2.22 12.56 -7.16
C VAL A 141 -1.11 13.10 -8.08
N GLY A 142 0.15 12.79 -7.79
CA GLY A 142 1.30 13.17 -8.63
C GLY A 142 1.16 12.64 -10.05
N VAL A 143 0.89 11.34 -10.21
CA VAL A 143 0.65 10.73 -11.53
C VAL A 143 -0.56 11.33 -12.22
N ARG A 144 -1.68 11.53 -11.52
CA ARG A 144 -2.89 12.17 -12.07
C ARG A 144 -2.61 13.60 -12.54
N SER A 145 -1.89 14.38 -11.75
CA SER A 145 -1.57 15.78 -12.05
C SER A 145 -0.58 15.94 -13.22
N ARG A 146 0.32 14.96 -13.40
CA ARG A 146 1.23 14.92 -14.55
C ARG A 146 0.46 14.60 -15.83
N TRP A 147 -0.49 13.67 -15.76
CA TRP A 147 -1.36 13.35 -16.89
C TRP A 147 -2.36 14.47 -17.22
N SER A 148 -2.93 15.15 -16.22
CA SER A 148 -3.87 16.25 -16.47
C SER A 148 -3.21 17.46 -17.13
N ARG A 149 -1.91 17.65 -16.95
CA ARG A 149 -1.11 18.70 -17.64
C ARG A 149 -0.66 18.32 -19.05
N ALA A 150 -0.61 17.04 -19.40
CA ALA A 150 -0.38 16.60 -20.77
C ALA A 150 -1.70 16.75 -21.56
N GLY A 151 -1.90 17.93 -22.13
CA GLY A 151 -3.17 18.40 -22.72
C GLY A 151 -3.97 17.35 -23.52
N SER A 152 -5.29 17.39 -23.32
CA SER A 152 -6.24 16.54 -24.06
C SER A 152 -6.24 16.86 -25.56
N PRO A 153 -6.42 15.85 -26.41
CA PRO A 153 -7.74 15.74 -27.02
C PRO A 153 -8.34 14.35 -26.80
N ARG A 154 -9.66 14.33 -26.57
CA ARG A 154 -10.60 13.22 -26.31
C ARG A 154 -10.43 11.92 -27.13
N ARG A 155 -9.50 11.83 -28.09
CA ARG A 155 -9.22 10.62 -28.89
C ARG A 155 -8.30 9.61 -28.18
N ARG A 156 -7.40 10.04 -27.29
CA ARG A 156 -6.45 9.15 -26.59
C ARG A 156 -7.11 8.22 -25.55
N TRP A 157 -8.30 8.55 -25.09
CA TRP A 157 -9.10 7.73 -24.16
C TRP A 157 -9.75 6.49 -24.79
N ARG A 158 -9.72 6.36 -26.13
CA ARG A 158 -10.30 5.20 -26.81
C ARG A 158 -9.36 4.00 -26.88
N SER A 159 -8.05 4.17 -26.67
CA SER A 159 -7.13 3.03 -26.70
C SER A 159 -7.46 2.07 -25.54
N PRO A 160 -7.63 0.76 -25.83
CA PRO A 160 -7.98 -0.25 -24.82
C PRO A 160 -7.06 -0.22 -23.59
N CYS A 161 -5.77 0.06 -23.81
CA CYS A 161 -4.75 0.12 -22.75
C CYS A 161 -4.99 1.23 -21.70
N CYS A 162 -5.45 2.41 -22.12
CA CYS A 162 -5.75 3.50 -21.18
C CYS A 162 -7.03 3.23 -20.38
N ARG A 163 -8.02 2.59 -20.99
CA ARG A 163 -9.25 2.16 -20.31
C ARG A 163 -8.98 1.06 -19.28
N ALA A 164 -8.17 0.06 -19.63
CA ALA A 164 -7.79 -1.02 -18.72
C ALA A 164 -6.97 -0.54 -17.50
N PHE A 165 -6.23 0.57 -17.64
CA PHE A 165 -5.45 1.13 -16.53
C PHE A 165 -6.31 1.95 -15.54
N TRP A 166 -7.27 2.74 -16.03
CA TRP A 166 -8.04 3.68 -15.18
C TRP A 166 -9.45 3.22 -14.76
N TRP A 167 -10.11 2.30 -15.48
CA TRP A 167 -11.49 1.89 -15.18
C TRP A 167 -11.57 0.50 -14.52
N PRO A 168 -12.27 0.32 -13.39
CA PRO A 168 -12.58 -1.00 -12.87
C PRO A 168 -13.76 -1.58 -13.65
N ALA A 169 -13.62 -2.82 -14.13
CA ALA A 169 -14.63 -3.62 -14.81
C ALA A 169 -14.94 -3.24 -16.27
N SER A 170 -14.26 -3.93 -17.20
CA SER A 170 -14.90 -4.85 -18.15
C SER A 170 -13.78 -5.54 -18.92
N THR A 171 -13.81 -6.87 -18.94
CA THR A 171 -12.94 -7.75 -19.71
C THR A 171 -12.69 -7.23 -21.12
N PRO A 172 -11.45 -7.24 -21.63
CA PRO A 172 -11.21 -6.95 -23.03
C PRO A 172 -11.85 -8.07 -23.89
N PRO A 173 -12.53 -7.75 -25.00
CA PRO A 173 -12.88 -8.77 -25.98
C PRO A 173 -11.58 -9.43 -26.48
N SER A 174 -11.57 -10.76 -26.46
CA SER A 174 -10.47 -11.59 -26.92
C SER A 174 -10.05 -11.18 -28.34
N GLY A 175 -8.79 -10.76 -28.51
CA GLY A 175 -8.18 -10.72 -29.85
C GLY A 175 -7.59 -9.40 -30.33
N SER A 176 -7.03 -8.54 -29.46
CA SER A 176 -6.12 -7.48 -29.95
C SER A 176 -4.76 -7.54 -29.25
N PRO A 177 -3.65 -7.62 -29.99
CA PRO A 177 -2.32 -7.58 -29.40
C PRO A 177 -2.10 -6.20 -28.76
N CYS A 178 -1.76 -6.20 -27.48
CA CYS A 178 -1.18 -5.04 -26.83
C CYS A 178 0.25 -4.91 -27.34
N CYS A 179 0.52 -3.92 -28.19
CA CYS A 179 1.89 -3.48 -28.46
C CYS A 179 2.55 -2.96 -27.18
#